data_AF-A0A7S1YDY7-F1
#
_entry.id   AF-A0A7S1YDY7-F1
#
_cell.length_a   1.000
_cell.length_b   1.000
_cell.length_c   1.000
_cell.angle_alpha   90.00
_cell.angle_beta   90.00
_cell.angle_gamma   90.00
#
_symmetry.space_group_name_H-M   'P 1'
#
loop_
_entity.id
_entity.type
_entity.pdbx_description
1 polymer ?
#
loop_
_entity_poly.entity_id
_entity_poly.type
_entity_poly.pdbx_seq_one_letter_code
_entity_poly.pdbx_strand_id
1 'polypeptide(L)'
;FMQKEPDPLEVLLVVRGTKEITDALSDALLVSRDFRGGKAHDGICQSGTWLVEKHTPLLELLMKESGRKKIKLQLVGHSLGAGAAAIACLEWLWRNIHP
;
A
#
# COMPACT_ATOMS: atom_id res chain seq x y z
N PHE A 1 -8.72 -36.46 3.96
CA PHE A 1 -9.73 -35.41 3.79
C PHE A 1 -9.05 -34.14 3.32
N MET A 2 -9.19 -33.76 2.04
CA MET A 2 -8.72 -32.45 1.54
C MET A 2 -9.75 -31.40 1.95
N GLN A 3 -9.45 -30.59 2.97
CA GLN A 3 -10.20 -29.34 3.18
C GLN A 3 -9.61 -28.28 2.25
N LYS A 4 -10.42 -27.79 1.30
CA LYS A 4 -10.07 -26.60 0.52
C LYS A 4 -9.96 -25.45 1.51
N GLU A 5 -8.81 -24.76 1.56
CA GLU A 5 -8.73 -23.52 2.32
C GLU A 5 -9.82 -22.55 1.84
N PRO A 6 -10.52 -21.85 2.73
CA PRO A 6 -11.53 -20.88 2.33
C PRO A 6 -10.87 -19.79 1.46
N ASP A 7 -11.54 -19.42 0.36
CA ASP A 7 -11.04 -18.40 -0.56
C ASP A 7 -10.70 -17.10 0.20
N PRO A 8 -9.62 -16.39 -0.15
CA PRO A 8 -9.22 -15.18 0.55
C PRO A 8 -10.26 -14.07 0.39
N LEU A 9 -10.29 -13.13 1.32
CA LEU A 9 -11.03 -11.88 1.13
C LEU A 9 -10.28 -11.04 0.08
N GLU A 10 -10.89 -10.80 -1.07
CA GLU A 10 -10.32 -9.95 -2.11
C GLU A 10 -10.66 -8.48 -1.85
N VAL A 11 -9.64 -7.61 -1.88
CA VAL A 11 -9.80 -6.16 -1.68
C VAL A 11 -9.03 -5.42 -2.77
N LEU A 12 -9.69 -4.50 -3.47
CA LEU A 12 -9.06 -3.61 -4.44
C LEU A 12 -8.95 -2.20 -3.87
N LEU A 13 -7.72 -1.71 -3.69
CA LEU A 13 -7.44 -0.33 -3.31
C LEU A 13 -6.96 0.45 -4.53
N VAL A 14 -7.76 1.44 -4.95
CA VAL A 14 -7.45 2.34 -6.06
C VAL A 14 -6.85 3.64 -5.51
N VAL A 15 -5.61 3.92 -5.86
CA VAL A 15 -4.86 5.11 -5.42
C VAL A 15 -4.76 6.11 -6.56
N ARG A 16 -5.42 7.26 -6.36
CA ARG A 16 -5.38 8.36 -7.32
C ARG A 16 -4.17 9.26 -7.03
N GLY A 17 -3.37 9.57 -8.05
CA GLY A 17 -2.35 10.61 -7.97
C GLY A 17 -2.95 12.02 -7.86
N THR A 18 -2.12 13.00 -7.48
CA THR A 18 -2.48 14.42 -7.43
C THR A 18 -2.87 14.92 -8.83
N LYS A 19 -3.83 15.86 -8.93
CA LYS A 19 -4.23 16.46 -10.23
C LYS A 19 -3.11 17.31 -10.85
N GLU A 20 -2.27 17.91 -10.02
CA GLU A 20 -1.15 18.78 -10.40
C GLU A 20 0.18 18.00 -10.37
N ILE A 21 0.32 17.01 -11.27
CA ILE A 21 1.48 16.10 -11.32
C ILE A 21 2.79 16.86 -11.57
N THR A 22 2.75 17.94 -12.36
CA THR A 22 3.92 18.74 -12.76
C THR A 22 4.47 19.60 -11.64
N ASP A 23 3.60 20.19 -10.81
CA ASP A 23 4.00 21.02 -9.67
C ASP A 23 4.49 20.14 -8.51
N ALA A 24 3.78 19.02 -8.26
CA ALA A 24 4.17 18.07 -7.23
C ALA A 24 5.49 17.36 -7.53
N LEU A 25 5.81 17.09 -8.80
CA LEU A 25 7.12 16.58 -9.20
C LEU A 25 8.18 17.64 -8.99
N SER A 26 7.99 18.86 -9.49
CA SER A 26 9.02 19.90 -9.48
C SER A 26 9.46 20.31 -8.05
N ASP A 27 8.54 20.31 -7.08
CA ASP A 27 8.86 20.62 -5.67
C ASP A 27 9.33 19.41 -4.85
N ALA A 28 8.98 18.18 -5.26
CA ALA A 28 9.29 16.97 -4.49
C ALA A 28 10.47 16.14 -5.06
N LEU A 29 10.91 16.41 -6.29
CA LEU A 29 11.86 15.60 -7.08
C LEU A 29 13.27 15.43 -6.48
N LEU A 30 13.64 16.17 -5.44
CA LEU A 30 15.04 16.23 -4.99
C LEU A 30 15.30 15.56 -3.64
N VAL A 31 14.27 15.05 -2.95
CA VAL A 31 14.47 14.44 -1.63
C VAL A 31 14.24 12.93 -1.72
N SER A 32 15.35 12.19 -1.76
CA SER A 32 15.35 10.75 -1.49
C SER A 32 15.40 10.52 0.02
N ARG A 33 14.66 9.53 0.53
CA ARG A 33 14.81 9.02 1.90
C ARG A 33 15.22 7.56 1.88
N ASP A 34 15.83 7.11 2.98
CA ASP A 34 16.04 5.69 3.20
C ASP A 34 14.71 5.00 3.50
N PHE A 35 14.48 3.85 2.87
CA PHE A 35 13.27 3.05 2.98
C PHE A 35 13.59 1.55 2.85
N ARG A 36 13.37 0.78 3.92
CA ARG A 36 13.53 -0.70 3.96
C ARG A 36 14.85 -1.22 3.37
N GLY A 37 15.96 -0.53 3.65
CA GLY A 37 17.30 -0.89 3.17
C GLY A 37 17.63 -0.39 1.76
N GLY A 38 16.69 0.29 1.09
CA GLY A 38 16.91 1.00 -0.17
C GLY A 38 16.61 2.50 -0.04
N LYS A 39 16.44 3.17 -1.18
CA LYS A 39 16.02 4.56 -1.25
C LYS A 39 14.69 4.70 -1.97
N ALA A 40 13.85 5.60 -1.48
CA ALA A 40 12.57 5.96 -2.09
C ALA A 40 12.43 7.48 -2.17
N HIS A 41 11.62 7.97 -3.11
CA HIS A 41 11.26 9.38 -3.20
C HIS A 41 10.42 9.76 -1.97
N ASP A 42 10.80 10.82 -1.25
CA ASP A 42 10.26 11.10 0.08
C ASP A 42 8.74 11.31 0.08
N GLY A 43 8.21 12.15 -0.81
CA GLY A 43 6.76 12.39 -0.91
C GLY A 43 5.95 11.13 -1.30
N ILE A 44 6.49 10.28 -2.18
CA ILE A 44 5.86 9.01 -2.56
C ILE A 44 5.88 8.06 -1.37
N CYS A 45 7.00 8.01 -0.65
CA CYS A 45 7.15 7.17 0.51
C CYS A 45 6.19 7.58 1.62
N GLN A 46 6.11 8.87 1.93
CA GLN A 46 5.18 9.41 2.92
C GLN A 46 3.73 9.09 2.54
N SER A 47 3.36 9.27 1.26
CA SER A 47 2.02 8.93 0.76
C SER A 47 1.71 7.44 0.92
N GLY A 48 2.66 6.57 0.58
CA GLY A 48 2.51 5.12 0.72
C GLY A 48 2.41 4.66 2.17
N THR A 49 3.25 5.20 3.07
CA THR A 49 3.18 4.91 4.50
C THR A 49 1.85 5.37 5.11
N TRP A 50 1.37 6.57 4.74
CA TRP A 50 0.07 7.07 5.17
C TRP A 50 -1.09 6.17 4.71
N LEU A 51 -1.04 5.64 3.48
CA LEU A 51 -2.04 4.69 2.99
C LEU A 51 -2.11 3.45 3.89
N VAL A 52 -0.95 2.90 4.28
CA VAL A 52 -0.86 1.74 5.16
C VAL A 52 -1.44 2.05 6.53
N GLU A 53 -1.04 3.14 7.16
CA GLU A 53 -1.53 3.53 8.48
C GLU A 53 -3.04 3.76 8.48
N LYS A 54 -3.55 4.42 7.44
CA LYS A 54 -4.98 4.71 7.31
C LYS A 54 -5.84 3.48 7.06
N HIS A 55 -5.38 2.53 6.24
CA HIS A 55 -6.22 1.42 5.78
C HIS A 55 -5.98 0.11 6.54
N THR A 56 -4.88 -0.05 7.28
CA THR A 56 -4.64 -1.27 8.09
C THR A 56 -5.79 -1.56 9.06
N PRO A 57 -6.31 -0.60 9.85
CA PRO A 57 -7.43 -0.88 10.76
C PRO A 57 -8.70 -1.36 10.03
N LEU A 58 -8.97 -0.80 8.84
CA LEU A 58 -10.10 -1.21 8.03
C LEU A 58 -9.91 -2.63 7.47
N LEU A 59 -8.71 -2.95 6.99
CA LEU A 59 -8.39 -4.29 6.48
C LEU A 59 -8.50 -5.35 7.59
N GLU A 60 -8.02 -5.05 8.79
CA GLU A 60 -8.16 -5.92 9.96
C GLU A 60 -9.62 -6.13 10.35
N LEU A 61 -10.43 -5.06 10.34
CA LEU A 61 -11.87 -5.15 10.58
C LEU A 61 -12.56 -6.02 9.53
N LEU A 62 -12.28 -5.79 8.24
CA LEU A 62 -12.84 -6.59 7.15
C LEU A 62 -12.43 -8.07 7.25
N MET A 63 -11.18 -8.36 7.65
CA MET A 63 -10.72 -9.73 7.89
C MET A 63 -11.52 -10.39 9.01
N LYS A 64 -11.72 -9.68 10.13
CA LYS A 64 -12.48 -10.15 11.29
C LYS A 64 -13.94 -10.43 10.93
N GLU A 65 -14.62 -9.48 10.29
CA GLU A 65 -16.03 -9.57 9.94
C GLU A 65 -16.30 -10.61 8.84
N SER A 66 -15.36 -10.80 7.90
CA SER A 66 -15.50 -11.80 6.85
C SER A 66 -15.25 -13.24 7.32
N GLY A 67 -14.66 -13.42 8.51
CA GLY A 67 -14.21 -14.73 9.01
C GLY A 67 -13.11 -15.37 8.17
N ARG A 68 -12.47 -14.62 7.27
CA ARG A 68 -11.39 -15.11 6.39
C ARG A 68 -10.05 -14.98 7.09
N LYS A 69 -9.16 -15.93 6.80
CA LYS A 69 -7.80 -15.97 7.38
C LYS A 69 -6.76 -15.23 6.54
N LYS A 70 -7.09 -14.88 5.30
CA LYS A 70 -6.18 -14.29 4.33
C LYS A 70 -6.90 -13.18 3.57
N ILE A 71 -6.19 -12.08 3.34
CA ILE A 71 -6.62 -11.01 2.43
C ILE A 71 -5.74 -11.08 1.18
N LYS A 72 -6.38 -11.02 0.02
CA LYS A 72 -5.73 -10.76 -1.27
C LYS A 72 -5.95 -9.30 -1.62
N LEU A 73 -4.97 -8.47 -1.25
CA LEU A 73 -5.01 -7.03 -1.49
C LEU A 73 -4.41 -6.71 -2.86
N GLN A 74 -5.19 -6.07 -3.73
CA GLN A 74 -4.76 -5.54 -5.02
C GLN A 74 -4.68 -4.02 -4.94
N LEU A 75 -3.54 -3.48 -5.37
CA LEU A 75 -3.25 -2.04 -5.33
C LEU A 75 -3.08 -1.55 -6.76
N VAL A 76 -3.90 -0.59 -7.17
CA VAL A 76 -3.84 -0.01 -8.51
C VAL A 76 -3.77 1.51 -8.41
N GLY A 77 -3.02 2.14 -9.29
CA GLY A 77 -2.90 3.59 -9.31
C GLY A 77 -2.27 4.08 -10.61
N HIS A 78 -2.36 5.40 -10.85
CA HIS A 78 -1.77 6.06 -12.00
C HIS A 78 -0.77 7.14 -11.55
N SER A 79 0.35 7.26 -12.26
CA SER A 79 1.40 8.26 -11.99
C SER A 79 1.84 8.24 -10.51
N LEU A 80 1.77 9.37 -9.79
CA LEU A 80 2.08 9.46 -8.36
C LEU A 80 1.30 8.43 -7.51
N GLY A 81 0.05 8.17 -7.89
CA GLY A 81 -0.77 7.16 -7.21
C GLY A 81 -0.24 5.74 -7.38
N ALA A 82 0.38 5.42 -8.54
CA ALA A 82 1.04 4.13 -8.75
C ALA A 82 2.27 3.99 -7.85
N GLY A 83 3.07 5.05 -7.71
CA GLY A 83 4.22 5.07 -6.80
C GLY A 83 3.81 4.88 -5.34
N ALA A 84 2.79 5.62 -4.89
CA ALA A 84 2.28 5.51 -3.52
C ALA A 84 1.69 4.11 -3.26
N ALA A 85 0.95 3.55 -4.22
CA ALA A 85 0.44 2.19 -4.17
C ALA A 85 1.56 1.14 -4.07
N ALA A 86 2.66 1.33 -4.81
CA ALA A 86 3.82 0.44 -4.75
C ALA A 86 4.52 0.49 -3.39
N ILE A 87 4.75 1.67 -2.81
CA ILE A 87 5.30 1.79 -1.46
C ILE A 87 4.37 1.15 -0.44
N ALA A 88 3.06 1.40 -0.51
CA ALA A 88 2.09 0.82 0.41
C ALA A 88 2.13 -0.73 0.36
N CYS A 89 2.23 -1.30 -0.85
CA CYS A 89 2.40 -2.73 -1.06
C CYS A 89 3.65 -3.26 -0.34
N LEU A 90 4.81 -2.64 -0.60
CA LEU A 90 6.08 -3.03 0.02
C LEU A 90 6.04 -2.91 1.54
N GLU A 91 5.39 -1.88 2.06
CA GLU A 91 5.29 -1.63 3.49
C GLU A 91 4.40 -2.66 4.21
N TRP A 92 3.25 -3.05 3.63
CA TRP A 92 2.46 -4.17 4.16
C TRP A 92 3.21 -5.50 4.09
N LEU A 93 3.90 -5.78 2.98
CA LEU A 93 4.73 -6.99 2.86
C LEU A 93 5.86 -7.00 3.90
N TRP A 94 6.51 -5.86 4.10
CA TRP A 94 7.60 -5.74 5.06
C TRP A 94 7.13 -6.05 6.49
N ARG A 95 6.00 -5.47 6.91
CA ARG A 95 5.40 -5.71 8.24
C ARG A 95 4.96 -7.16 8.42
N ASN A 96 4.50 -7.82 7.36
CA ASN A 96 4.13 -9.24 7.42
C ASN A 96 5.34 -10.17 7.57
N ILE A 97 6.50 -9.81 7.00
CA ILE A 97 7.74 -10.60 7.11
C ILE A 97 8.47 -10.31 8.43
N HIS A 98 8.36 -9.07 8.92
CA HIS A 98 9.00 -8.58 10.16
C HIS A 98 7.91 -8.07 11.13
N PRO A 99 7.18 -8.97 11.80
CA PRO A 99 6.06 -8.63 12.68
C PRO A 99 6.50 -7.94 13.98
#